data_AF-A0A949G968-F1
#
_entry.id   AF-A0A949G968-F1
#
_cell.length_a   1.000
_cell.length_b   1.000
_cell.length_c   1.000
_cell.angle_alpha   90.00
_cell.angle_beta   90.00
_cell.angle_gamma   90.00
#
_symmetry.space_group_name_H-M   'P 1'
#
loop_
_entity.id
_entity.type
_entity.pdbx_description
1 polymer ?
#
loop_
_entity_poly.entity_id
_entity_poly.type
_entity_poly.pdbx_seq_one_letter_code
_entity_poly.pdbx_strand_id
1 'polypeptide(L)'
;MAMFYPRKQTVITFVVCAVAVVAAKYYVSSADQPAVSASLQALAASATDTEAAIIDSPEFADWQASFGTTTVKKPAAGSSSSPETLTRTDKFSRDFFTRYMELKQAGLLNNQDIVNQATNDVITADVNPTPPKVYTLSDLKISSSADAASLQSFSSAVASVIESYRVAKNEQSILTDFFASNDPSSLKSLAPVIATYKRMIASLLAIRTPRSVSAQQLEIINALSAMEAAATDLQALGSDTIRGLAGISAHTAAVTAMITALTDMHSALTGLGASFDFDQSVLNTMLR
;
A
#
# COMPACT_ATOMS: atom_id res chain seq x y z
N MET A 1 20.78 53.45 10.78
CA MET A 1 19.34 53.70 10.58
C MET A 1 18.58 52.44 10.96
N ALA A 2 17.93 52.45 12.13
CA ALA A 2 17.14 51.32 12.63
C ALA A 2 15.72 51.41 12.03
N MET A 3 15.36 50.44 11.18
CA MET A 3 14.07 50.41 10.51
C MET A 3 13.06 49.72 11.44
N PHE A 4 12.28 50.53 12.15
CA PHE A 4 11.14 50.09 12.96
C PHE A 4 10.05 49.54 12.04
N TYR A 5 9.86 48.22 12.05
CA TYR A 5 8.70 47.59 11.40
C TYR A 5 7.41 47.89 12.19
N PRO A 6 6.29 48.22 11.53
CA PRO A 6 5.05 48.57 12.21
C PRO A 6 4.45 47.32 12.88
N ARG A 7 4.36 47.37 14.21
CA ARG A 7 3.85 46.34 15.15
C ARG A 7 2.56 45.62 14.74
N LYS A 8 1.74 46.18 13.84
CA LYS A 8 0.49 45.56 13.40
C LYS A 8 0.70 44.42 12.40
N GLN A 9 1.72 44.49 11.55
CA GLN A 9 1.99 43.45 10.55
C GLN A 9 2.59 42.18 11.18
N THR A 10 3.45 42.33 12.19
CA THR A 10 4.05 41.20 12.91
C THR A 10 3.02 40.42 13.73
N VAL A 11 2.02 41.12 14.31
CA VAL A 11 0.91 40.48 15.03
C VAL A 11 0.01 39.70 14.09
N ILE A 12 -0.26 40.21 12.87
CA ILE A 12 -1.06 39.48 11.87
C ILE A 12 -0.34 38.21 11.41
N THR A 13 0.96 38.27 11.12
CA THR A 13 1.73 37.07 10.74
C THR A 13 1.77 36.03 11.86
N PHE A 14 1.89 36.46 13.12
CA PHE A 14 1.85 35.53 14.26
C PHE A 14 0.48 34.89 14.45
N VAL A 15 -0.61 35.64 14.26
CA VAL A 15 -1.98 35.10 14.34
C VAL A 15 -2.25 34.13 13.20
N VAL A 16 -1.79 34.40 11.97
CA VAL A 16 -1.93 33.48 10.83
C VAL A 16 -1.13 32.20 11.04
N CYS A 17 0.11 32.28 11.54
CA CYS A 17 0.91 31.10 11.86
C CYS A 17 0.33 30.31 13.04
N ALA A 18 -0.21 30.97 14.07
CA ALA A 18 -0.86 30.30 15.19
C ALA A 18 -2.16 29.59 14.78
N VAL A 19 -2.96 30.21 13.91
CA VAL A 19 -4.16 29.59 13.33
C VAL A 19 -3.80 28.41 12.42
N ALA A 20 -2.71 28.51 11.64
CA ALA A 20 -2.23 27.40 10.80
C ALA A 20 -1.72 26.20 11.64
N VAL A 21 -1.02 26.46 12.75
CA VAL A 21 -0.55 25.41 13.66
C VAL A 21 -1.69 24.78 14.45
N VAL A 22 -2.69 25.57 14.89
CA VAL A 22 -3.91 25.04 15.52
C VAL A 22 -4.74 24.25 14.51
N ALA A 23 -4.86 24.71 13.26
CA ALA A 23 -5.53 23.99 12.19
C ALA A 23 -4.80 22.68 11.82
N ALA A 24 -3.47 22.67 11.78
CA ALA A 24 -2.69 21.45 11.55
C ALA A 24 -2.81 20.47 12.73
N LYS A 25 -2.81 20.97 13.97
CA LYS A 25 -3.01 20.12 15.16
C LYS A 25 -4.44 19.57 15.23
N TYR A 26 -5.44 20.36 14.82
CA TYR A 26 -6.82 19.90 14.71
C TYR A 26 -6.97 18.90 13.56
N TYR A 27 -6.35 19.15 12.41
CA TYR A 27 -6.38 18.27 11.23
C TYR A 27 -5.69 16.92 11.49
N VAL A 28 -4.57 16.91 12.22
CA VAL A 28 -3.88 15.68 12.63
C VAL A 28 -4.62 14.97 13.78
N SER A 29 -5.25 15.72 14.70
CA SER A 29 -6.09 15.16 15.77
C SER A 29 -7.46 14.68 15.27
N SER A 30 -7.94 15.17 14.12
CA SER A 30 -9.14 14.71 13.43
C SER A 30 -8.82 13.74 12.28
N ALA A 31 -7.54 13.42 12.08
CA ALA A 31 -7.07 12.35 11.21
C ALA A 31 -6.77 11.07 12.02
N ASP A 32 -7.63 10.73 12.97
CA ASP A 32 -8.04 9.33 13.07
C ASP A 32 -8.70 9.02 11.72
N GLN A 33 -8.03 8.28 10.84
CA GLN A 33 -8.48 8.04 9.47
C GLN A 33 -9.95 7.58 9.45
N PRO A 34 -10.93 8.43 9.10
CA PRO A 34 -12.31 8.00 9.07
C PRO A 34 -12.66 7.45 7.71
N ALA A 35 -11.87 7.68 6.65
CA ALA A 35 -12.25 7.22 5.31
C ALA A 35 -12.05 5.71 5.13
N VAL A 36 -10.95 5.14 5.62
CA VAL A 36 -10.70 3.69 5.58
C VAL A 36 -11.44 2.98 6.72
N SER A 37 -11.45 3.57 7.92
CA SER A 37 -12.23 3.04 9.04
C SER A 37 -13.73 3.12 8.78
N ALA A 38 -14.28 4.23 8.28
CA ALA A 38 -15.71 4.32 7.98
C ALA A 38 -16.10 3.59 6.71
N SER A 39 -15.19 3.32 5.75
CA SER A 39 -15.50 2.39 4.65
C SER A 39 -15.49 0.93 5.10
N LEU A 40 -14.54 0.52 5.95
CA LEU A 40 -14.55 -0.82 6.58
C LEU A 40 -15.70 -0.99 7.59
N GLN A 41 -16.05 0.07 8.31
CA GLN A 41 -17.13 0.11 9.30
C GLN A 41 -18.48 0.33 8.63
N ALA A 42 -18.56 0.95 7.45
CA ALA A 42 -19.75 0.92 6.59
C ALA A 42 -19.91 -0.43 5.88
N LEU A 43 -18.82 -1.12 5.52
CA LEU A 43 -18.85 -2.50 5.02
C LEU A 43 -19.30 -3.46 6.13
N ALA A 44 -18.85 -3.25 7.38
CA ALA A 44 -19.28 -3.99 8.56
C ALA A 44 -20.71 -3.62 9.01
N ALA A 45 -21.12 -2.35 8.89
CA ALA A 45 -22.48 -1.88 9.19
C ALA A 45 -23.50 -2.32 8.14
N SER A 46 -23.13 -2.34 6.85
CA SER A 46 -24.00 -2.90 5.80
C SER A 46 -24.10 -4.41 5.89
N ALA A 47 -23.09 -5.08 6.47
CA ALA A 47 -23.17 -6.51 6.81
C ALA A 47 -24.12 -6.75 8.01
N THR A 48 -24.12 -5.89 9.03
CA THR A 48 -24.94 -6.12 10.24
C THR A 48 -26.43 -5.89 10.06
N ASP A 49 -26.86 -4.97 9.17
CA ASP A 49 -28.29 -4.78 8.88
C ASP A 49 -28.87 -5.81 7.90
N THR A 50 -28.03 -6.57 7.20
CA THR A 50 -28.46 -7.69 6.34
C THR A 50 -28.19 -9.07 6.95
N GLU A 51 -27.24 -9.23 7.87
CA GLU A 51 -26.96 -10.50 8.56
C GLU A 51 -28.12 -10.98 9.41
N ALA A 52 -28.79 -10.09 10.16
CA ALA A 52 -29.92 -10.48 11.00
C ALA A 52 -31.14 -10.97 10.19
N ALA A 53 -31.28 -10.54 8.93
CA ALA A 53 -32.38 -10.94 8.05
C ALA A 53 -32.04 -12.14 7.15
N ILE A 54 -30.76 -12.36 6.82
CA ILE A 54 -30.30 -13.48 5.98
C ILE A 54 -30.13 -14.75 6.82
N ILE A 55 -29.67 -14.64 8.07
CA ILE A 55 -29.47 -15.80 8.96
C ILE A 55 -30.80 -16.45 9.38
N ASP A 56 -31.89 -15.69 9.40
CA ASP A 56 -33.24 -16.16 9.75
C ASP A 56 -34.12 -16.47 8.51
N SER A 57 -33.54 -16.40 7.31
CA SER A 57 -34.22 -16.82 6.09
C SER A 57 -34.32 -18.36 6.04
N PRO A 58 -35.49 -18.93 5.73
CA PRO A 58 -35.66 -20.39 5.61
C PRO A 58 -34.76 -21.04 4.54
N GLU A 59 -34.14 -20.25 3.65
CA GLU A 59 -33.14 -20.73 2.69
C GLU A 59 -31.76 -21.02 3.32
N PHE A 60 -31.44 -20.43 4.48
CA PHE A 60 -30.17 -20.64 5.18
C PHE A 60 -30.27 -21.63 6.35
N ALA A 61 -31.48 -21.98 6.82
CA ALA A 61 -31.66 -22.94 7.92
C ALA A 61 -31.01 -24.33 7.69
N ASP A 62 -30.67 -24.67 6.43
CA ASP A 62 -30.12 -25.96 6.03
C ASP A 62 -28.57 -26.03 6.05
N TRP A 63 -27.86 -24.94 6.38
CA TRP A 63 -26.39 -24.97 6.45
C TRP A 63 -25.88 -25.92 7.56
N GLN A 64 -26.65 -26.15 8.62
CA GLN A 64 -26.30 -27.14 9.65
C GLN A 64 -26.46 -28.58 9.15
N ALA A 65 -27.41 -28.84 8.25
CA ALA A 65 -27.63 -30.16 7.68
C ALA A 65 -26.48 -30.57 6.74
N SER A 66 -25.87 -29.62 6.04
CA SER A 66 -24.73 -29.87 5.14
C SER A 66 -23.44 -30.23 5.89
N PHE A 67 -23.28 -29.84 7.15
CA PHE A 67 -22.18 -30.32 8.01
C PHE A 67 -22.51 -31.62 8.76
N GLY A 68 -23.80 -31.88 9.08
CA GLY A 68 -24.23 -33.04 9.85
C GLY A 68 -24.36 -34.36 9.07
N THR A 69 -24.38 -34.33 7.73
CA THR A 69 -24.62 -35.52 6.88
C THR A 69 -23.46 -35.87 5.94
N THR A 70 -22.22 -35.56 6.32
CA THR A 70 -21.08 -36.30 5.75
C THR A 70 -20.99 -37.66 6.44
N THR A 71 -21.63 -38.66 5.84
CA THR A 71 -21.23 -40.05 6.03
C THR A 71 -19.76 -40.14 5.60
N VAL A 72 -18.84 -40.05 6.56
CA VAL A 72 -17.40 -40.22 6.31
C VAL A 72 -17.22 -41.64 5.80
N LYS A 73 -17.19 -41.78 4.48
CA LYS A 73 -16.69 -43.00 3.84
C LYS A 73 -15.20 -43.03 4.16
N LYS A 74 -14.84 -43.90 5.10
CA LYS A 74 -13.45 -44.26 5.47
C LYS A 74 -12.54 -44.14 4.23
N PRO A 75 -11.50 -43.28 4.24
CA PRO A 75 -10.61 -43.19 3.11
C PRO A 75 -9.95 -44.54 2.92
N ALA A 76 -10.02 -45.08 1.71
CA ALA A 76 -9.13 -46.16 1.32
C ALA A 76 -7.70 -45.63 1.47
N ALA A 77 -6.88 -46.35 2.23
CA ALA A 77 -5.46 -46.04 2.39
C ALA A 77 -4.81 -46.01 1.00
N GLY A 78 -4.28 -44.85 0.61
CA GLY A 78 -3.52 -44.68 -0.62
C GLY A 78 -4.06 -43.61 -1.56
N SER A 79 -4.02 -42.35 -1.15
CA SER A 79 -3.95 -41.24 -2.10
C SER A 79 -2.86 -40.30 -1.63
N SER A 80 -1.72 -40.36 -2.31
CA SER A 80 -0.63 -39.40 -2.21
C SER A 80 -1.20 -37.98 -2.31
N SER A 81 -1.12 -37.25 -1.20
CA SER A 81 -1.49 -35.83 -1.14
C SER A 81 -0.56 -35.04 -2.05
N SER A 82 -1.03 -34.72 -3.26
CA SER A 82 -0.49 -33.57 -3.98
C SER A 82 -0.65 -32.35 -3.06
N PRO A 83 0.39 -31.51 -2.89
CA PRO A 83 0.27 -30.32 -2.07
C PRO A 83 -0.84 -29.44 -2.63
N GLU A 84 -1.89 -29.24 -1.84
CA GLU A 84 -3.00 -28.36 -2.20
C GLU A 84 -2.49 -26.91 -2.24
N THR A 85 -2.60 -26.26 -3.39
CA THR A 85 -2.18 -24.87 -3.56
C THR A 85 -3.25 -23.94 -3.00
N LEU A 86 -3.23 -23.72 -1.69
CA LEU A 86 -4.16 -22.82 -0.98
C LEU A 86 -3.81 -21.35 -1.20
N THR A 87 -4.83 -20.51 -1.43
CA THR A 87 -4.70 -19.04 -1.45
C THR A 87 -4.42 -18.49 -0.04
N ARG A 88 -4.03 -17.21 0.07
CA ARG A 88 -3.87 -16.59 1.41
C ARG A 88 -5.20 -16.51 2.13
N THR A 89 -6.27 -16.23 1.41
CA THR A 89 -7.63 -16.24 1.94
C THR A 89 -8.00 -17.62 2.52
N ASP A 90 -7.69 -18.72 1.81
CA ASP A 90 -7.99 -20.07 2.32
C ASP A 90 -7.21 -20.39 3.61
N LYS A 91 -5.94 -19.98 3.66
CA LYS A 91 -5.10 -20.16 4.85
C LYS A 91 -5.62 -19.34 6.03
N PHE A 92 -5.91 -18.07 5.80
CA PHE A 92 -6.51 -17.18 6.79
C PHE A 92 -7.80 -17.75 7.35
N SER A 93 -8.72 -18.25 6.50
CA SER A 93 -9.96 -18.86 6.97
C SER A 93 -9.69 -20.09 7.85
N ARG A 94 -8.80 -20.98 7.42
CA ARG A 94 -8.44 -22.19 8.20
C ARG A 94 -7.83 -21.82 9.54
N ASP A 95 -6.92 -20.86 9.58
CA ASP A 95 -6.20 -20.49 10.79
C ASP A 95 -7.11 -19.70 11.74
N PHE A 96 -7.96 -18.81 11.21
CA PHE A 96 -9.00 -18.13 11.98
C PHE A 96 -9.98 -19.12 12.64
N PHE A 97 -10.53 -20.07 11.88
CA PHE A 97 -11.45 -21.06 12.43
C PHE A 97 -10.77 -22.00 13.43
N THR A 98 -9.53 -22.40 13.16
CA THR A 98 -8.74 -23.21 14.10
C THR A 98 -8.58 -22.46 15.42
N ARG A 99 -8.15 -21.19 15.36
CA ARG A 99 -7.95 -20.36 16.54
C ARG A 99 -9.25 -20.10 17.30
N TYR A 100 -10.35 -19.84 16.58
CA TYR A 100 -11.67 -19.70 17.18
C TYR A 100 -12.10 -20.96 17.94
N MET A 101 -11.89 -22.14 17.36
CA MET A 101 -12.22 -23.42 17.99
C MET A 101 -11.37 -23.69 19.24
N GLU A 102 -10.08 -23.36 19.22
CA GLU A 102 -9.21 -23.44 20.40
C GLU A 102 -9.73 -22.56 21.54
N LEU A 103 -10.06 -21.30 21.25
CA LEU A 103 -10.61 -20.37 22.24
C LEU A 103 -11.95 -20.84 22.80
N LYS A 104 -12.81 -21.41 21.94
CA LYS A 104 -14.09 -22.00 22.34
C LYS A 104 -13.91 -23.19 23.27
N GLN A 105 -13.00 -24.12 22.94
CA GLN A 105 -12.71 -25.28 23.77
C GLN A 105 -12.09 -24.89 25.12
N ALA A 106 -11.27 -23.85 25.14
CA ALA A 106 -10.67 -23.30 26.36
C ALA A 106 -11.67 -22.47 27.20
N GLY A 107 -12.87 -22.19 26.71
CA GLY A 107 -13.84 -21.32 27.39
C GLY A 107 -13.42 -19.85 27.49
N LEU A 108 -12.52 -19.41 26.61
CA LEU A 108 -11.88 -18.08 26.67
C LEU A 108 -12.55 -17.04 25.78
N LEU A 109 -13.65 -17.37 25.10
CA LEU A 109 -14.35 -16.44 24.21
C LEU A 109 -14.92 -15.19 24.92
N ASN A 110 -15.15 -15.27 26.24
CA ASN A 110 -15.62 -14.14 27.03
C ASN A 110 -14.49 -13.18 27.45
N ASN A 111 -13.23 -13.56 27.22
CA ASN A 111 -12.08 -12.71 27.48
C ASN A 111 -11.70 -11.95 26.20
N GLN A 112 -12.15 -10.70 26.13
CA GLN A 112 -11.96 -9.86 24.96
C GLN A 112 -10.48 -9.62 24.62
N ASP A 113 -9.60 -9.52 25.62
CA ASP A 113 -8.16 -9.32 25.37
C ASP A 113 -7.54 -10.53 24.68
N ILE A 114 -7.88 -11.74 25.13
CA ILE A 114 -7.39 -12.99 24.52
C ILE A 114 -7.95 -13.16 23.11
N VAL A 115 -9.23 -12.83 22.89
CA VAL A 115 -9.85 -12.88 21.56
C VAL A 115 -9.17 -11.88 20.61
N ASN A 116 -8.93 -10.65 21.07
CA ASN A 116 -8.25 -9.62 20.29
C ASN A 116 -6.82 -10.02 19.94
N GLN A 117 -6.06 -10.55 20.90
CA GLN A 117 -4.70 -11.02 20.67
C GLN A 117 -4.68 -12.16 19.64
N ALA A 118 -5.51 -13.18 19.84
CA ALA A 118 -5.62 -14.30 18.92
C ALA A 118 -6.03 -13.88 17.50
N THR A 119 -6.92 -12.89 17.38
CA THR A 119 -7.34 -12.34 16.09
C THR A 119 -6.19 -11.59 15.42
N ASN A 120 -5.45 -10.76 16.18
CA ASN A 120 -4.29 -10.05 15.67
C ASN A 120 -3.16 -11.00 15.26
N ASP A 121 -2.95 -12.10 15.97
CA ASP A 121 -1.95 -13.11 15.62
C ASP A 121 -2.26 -13.72 14.24
N VAL A 122 -3.52 -14.08 13.99
CA VAL A 122 -3.95 -14.63 12.68
C VAL A 122 -3.83 -13.57 11.58
N ILE A 123 -4.27 -12.33 11.83
CA ILE A 123 -4.15 -11.24 10.86
C ILE A 123 -2.68 -10.97 10.52
N THR A 124 -1.80 -10.88 11.50
CA THR A 124 -0.38 -10.58 11.27
C THR A 124 0.39 -11.72 10.61
N ALA A 125 -0.03 -12.98 10.82
CA ALA A 125 0.56 -14.12 10.15
C ALA A 125 0.21 -14.17 8.65
N ASP A 126 -1.06 -13.95 8.31
CA ASP A 126 -1.57 -14.21 6.95
C ASP A 126 -1.71 -12.97 6.06
N VAL A 127 -1.83 -11.78 6.66
CA VAL A 127 -1.98 -10.50 5.94
C VAL A 127 -0.60 -9.85 5.72
N ASN A 128 0.32 -10.61 5.13
CA ASN A 128 1.62 -10.09 4.72
C ASN A 128 1.63 -9.82 3.21
N PRO A 129 1.99 -8.61 2.74
CA PRO A 129 2.11 -8.33 1.32
C PRO A 129 3.27 -9.13 0.72
N THR A 130 3.23 -9.29 -0.59
CA THR A 130 4.32 -9.87 -1.36
C THR A 130 5.56 -9.00 -1.16
N PRO A 131 6.69 -9.58 -0.71
CA PRO A 131 7.89 -8.81 -0.46
C PRO A 131 8.41 -8.23 -1.77
N PRO A 132 8.70 -6.91 -1.83
CA PRO A 132 9.28 -6.32 -3.02
C PRO A 132 10.72 -6.78 -3.23
N LYS A 133 11.19 -6.67 -4.47
CA LYS A 133 12.60 -6.90 -4.76
C LYS A 133 13.42 -5.76 -4.14
N VAL A 134 14.36 -6.12 -3.28
CA VAL A 134 15.27 -5.17 -2.65
C VAL A 134 16.52 -5.01 -3.52
N TYR A 135 16.76 -3.78 -3.96
CA TYR A 135 17.96 -3.37 -4.66
C TYR A 135 18.97 -2.79 -3.67
N THR A 136 20.24 -2.90 -4.04
CA THR A 136 21.41 -2.50 -3.25
C THR A 136 22.32 -1.57 -4.06
N LEU A 137 23.30 -0.96 -3.40
CA LEU A 137 24.29 -0.11 -4.09
C LEU A 137 25.09 -0.88 -5.15
N SER A 138 25.26 -2.20 -5.01
CA SER A 138 25.92 -3.04 -6.03
C SER A 138 25.12 -3.19 -7.32
N ASP A 139 23.81 -2.92 -7.29
CA ASP A 139 22.96 -2.94 -8.49
C ASP A 139 23.08 -1.64 -9.30
N LEU A 140 23.70 -0.59 -8.74
CA LEU A 140 23.84 0.72 -9.38
C LEU A 140 25.15 0.84 -10.15
N LYS A 141 25.11 1.61 -11.24
CA LYS A 141 26.30 2.03 -11.99
C LYS A 141 26.87 3.32 -11.40
N ILE A 142 27.61 3.19 -10.29
CA ILE A 142 28.15 4.35 -9.58
C ILE A 142 29.36 4.96 -10.32
N SER A 143 29.34 6.27 -10.55
CA SER A 143 30.46 7.06 -11.06
C SER A 143 31.16 7.83 -9.95
N SER A 144 32.46 8.06 -10.11
CA SER A 144 33.25 8.88 -9.19
C SER A 144 33.12 10.39 -9.45
N SER A 145 32.52 10.78 -10.58
CA SER A 145 32.35 12.16 -10.99
C SER A 145 31.23 12.84 -10.19
N ALA A 146 31.56 13.93 -9.51
CA ALA A 146 30.62 14.75 -8.75
C ALA A 146 30.64 16.23 -9.21
N ASP A 147 31.13 16.48 -10.42
CA ASP A 147 31.09 17.82 -11.01
C ASP A 147 29.64 18.23 -11.37
N ALA A 148 29.41 19.53 -11.43
CA ALA A 148 28.08 20.10 -11.68
C ALA A 148 27.47 19.61 -13.00
N ALA A 149 28.28 19.38 -14.04
CA ALA A 149 27.78 18.90 -15.33
C ALA A 149 27.32 17.44 -15.24
N SER A 150 28.08 16.58 -14.54
CA SER A 150 27.68 15.20 -14.24
C SER A 150 26.38 15.14 -13.43
N LEU A 151 26.23 16.00 -12.42
CA LEU A 151 25.01 16.08 -11.61
C LEU A 151 23.79 16.57 -12.41
N GLN A 152 23.97 17.56 -13.29
CA GLN A 152 22.89 18.06 -14.15
C GLN A 152 22.47 17.03 -15.22
N SER A 153 23.45 16.31 -15.80
CA SER A 153 23.15 15.24 -16.75
C SER A 153 22.42 14.08 -16.06
N PHE A 154 22.81 13.77 -14.82
CA PHE A 154 22.13 12.77 -13.99
C PHE A 154 20.69 13.20 -13.68
N SER A 155 20.49 14.42 -13.16
CA SER A 155 19.19 14.95 -12.77
C SER A 155 18.22 14.96 -13.94
N SER A 156 18.68 15.39 -15.12
CA SER A 156 17.91 15.40 -16.37
C SER A 156 17.55 13.99 -16.85
N ALA A 157 18.47 13.03 -16.72
CA ALA A 157 18.21 11.64 -17.10
C ALA A 157 17.15 10.99 -16.20
N VAL A 158 17.22 11.23 -14.89
CA VAL A 158 16.21 10.73 -13.93
C VAL A 158 14.84 11.36 -14.19
N ALA A 159 14.79 12.69 -14.35
CA ALA A 159 13.55 13.39 -14.65
C ALA A 159 12.92 12.88 -15.96
N SER A 160 13.72 12.71 -17.01
CA SER A 160 13.26 12.17 -18.29
C SER A 160 12.69 10.76 -18.18
N VAL A 161 13.32 9.87 -17.38
CA VAL A 161 12.75 8.55 -17.11
C VAL A 161 11.38 8.71 -16.47
N ILE A 162 11.26 9.49 -15.40
CA ILE A 162 9.98 9.58 -14.67
C ILE A 162 8.88 10.22 -15.52
N GLU A 163 9.20 11.25 -16.30
CA GLU A 163 8.25 11.89 -17.21
C GLU A 163 7.81 10.99 -18.37
N SER A 164 8.70 10.12 -18.87
CA SER A 164 8.39 9.21 -19.97
C SER A 164 7.37 8.13 -19.61
N TYR A 165 7.12 7.93 -18.31
CA TYR A 165 6.29 6.84 -17.78
C TYR A 165 5.03 7.36 -17.06
N ARG A 166 4.38 8.39 -17.62
CA ARG A 166 3.03 8.80 -17.19
C ARG A 166 2.02 7.70 -17.52
N VAL A 167 1.37 7.17 -16.49
CA VAL A 167 0.27 6.22 -16.65
C VAL A 167 -1.01 6.97 -17.01
N ALA A 168 -1.75 6.48 -18.01
CA ALA A 168 -3.04 7.07 -18.39
C ALA A 168 -4.10 6.94 -17.29
N LYS A 169 -3.95 5.94 -16.43
CA LYS A 169 -4.80 5.66 -15.29
C LYS A 169 -3.94 5.10 -14.15
N ASN A 170 -4.00 5.73 -12.99
CA ASN A 170 -3.32 5.27 -11.78
C ASN A 170 -4.11 4.13 -11.10
N GLU A 171 -3.47 3.50 -10.12
CA GLU A 171 -4.03 2.40 -9.33
C GLU A 171 -5.27 2.82 -8.56
N GLN A 172 -5.30 4.02 -7.97
CA GLN A 172 -6.43 4.50 -7.19
C GLN A 172 -7.71 4.59 -8.03
N SER A 173 -7.61 5.11 -9.26
CA SER A 173 -8.71 5.18 -10.22
C SER A 173 -9.13 3.78 -10.68
N ILE A 174 -8.19 2.85 -10.88
CA ILE A 174 -8.52 1.46 -11.21
C ILE A 174 -9.28 0.80 -10.06
N LEU A 175 -8.84 0.99 -8.82
CA LEU A 175 -9.51 0.45 -7.64
C LEU A 175 -10.90 1.08 -7.43
N THR A 176 -11.03 2.38 -7.65
CA THR A 176 -12.33 3.07 -7.56
C THR A 176 -13.33 2.47 -8.55
N ASP A 177 -12.91 2.24 -9.79
CA ASP A 177 -13.75 1.60 -10.80
C ASP A 177 -14.08 0.15 -10.45
N PHE A 178 -13.13 -0.60 -9.88
CA PHE A 178 -13.37 -1.95 -9.39
C PHE A 178 -14.47 -1.98 -8.32
N PHE A 179 -14.38 -1.12 -7.30
CA PHE A 179 -15.39 -1.06 -6.24
C PHE A 179 -16.74 -0.54 -6.73
N ALA A 180 -16.76 0.39 -7.69
CA ALA A 180 -18.00 0.93 -8.24
C ALA A 180 -18.73 -0.05 -9.17
N SER A 181 -17.99 -0.83 -9.96
CA SER A 181 -18.55 -1.77 -10.95
C SER A 181 -18.70 -3.20 -10.43
N ASN A 182 -18.01 -3.54 -9.33
CA ASN A 182 -17.85 -4.90 -8.81
C ASN A 182 -17.39 -5.91 -9.90
N ASP A 183 -16.64 -5.43 -10.91
CA ASP A 183 -16.14 -6.25 -12.01
C ASP A 183 -14.64 -6.55 -11.82
N PRO A 184 -14.25 -7.79 -11.50
CA PRO A 184 -12.85 -8.22 -11.39
C PRO A 184 -12.03 -8.00 -12.66
N SER A 185 -12.66 -7.85 -13.82
CA SER A 185 -11.96 -7.61 -15.09
C SER A 185 -11.25 -6.24 -15.11
N SER A 186 -11.77 -5.26 -14.36
CA SER A 186 -11.20 -3.92 -14.23
C SER A 186 -9.77 -3.94 -13.67
N LEU A 187 -9.46 -4.89 -12.77
CA LEU A 187 -8.14 -5.08 -12.16
C LEU A 187 -7.07 -5.50 -13.18
N LYS A 188 -7.45 -6.02 -14.36
CA LYS A 188 -6.49 -6.29 -15.44
C LYS A 188 -5.79 -5.03 -15.94
N SER A 189 -6.39 -3.86 -15.72
CA SER A 189 -5.79 -2.56 -16.02
C SER A 189 -4.56 -2.24 -15.16
N LEU A 190 -4.31 -2.98 -14.06
CA LEU A 190 -3.07 -2.86 -13.28
C LEU A 190 -1.86 -3.46 -14.00
N ALA A 191 -2.05 -4.42 -14.91
CA ALA A 191 -0.94 -5.05 -15.65
C ALA A 191 -0.04 -4.05 -16.41
N PRO A 192 -0.57 -3.08 -17.20
CA PRO A 192 0.27 -2.06 -17.82
C PRO A 192 0.94 -1.11 -16.81
N VAL A 193 0.33 -0.86 -15.64
CA VAL A 193 0.93 -0.05 -14.56
C VAL A 193 2.12 -0.77 -13.95
N ILE A 194 1.96 -2.05 -13.59
CA ILE A 194 3.04 -2.94 -13.12
C ILE A 194 4.20 -2.99 -14.13
N ALA A 195 3.87 -3.14 -15.42
CA ALA A 195 4.88 -3.15 -16.48
C ALA A 195 5.65 -1.81 -16.58
N THR A 196 4.97 -0.70 -16.31
CA THR A 196 5.56 0.64 -16.30
C THR A 196 6.59 0.78 -15.18
N TYR A 197 6.26 0.35 -13.95
CA TYR A 197 7.24 0.35 -12.85
C TYR A 197 8.46 -0.51 -13.14
N LYS A 198 8.29 -1.70 -13.73
CA LYS A 198 9.42 -2.55 -14.13
C LYS A 198 10.35 -1.83 -15.11
N ARG A 199 9.79 -1.13 -16.10
CA ARG A 199 10.56 -0.36 -17.09
C ARG A 199 11.24 0.85 -16.45
N MET A 200 10.58 1.56 -15.54
CA MET A 200 11.19 2.67 -14.78
C MET A 200 12.38 2.17 -13.98
N ILE A 201 12.23 1.10 -13.21
CA ILE A 201 13.31 0.49 -12.42
C ILE A 201 14.49 0.11 -13.33
N ALA A 202 14.23 -0.60 -14.43
CA ALA A 202 15.27 -0.98 -15.38
C ALA A 202 15.99 0.23 -16.00
N SER A 203 15.23 1.29 -16.31
CA SER A 203 15.78 2.52 -16.89
C SER A 203 16.63 3.27 -15.86
N LEU A 204 16.19 3.38 -14.60
CA LEU A 204 16.96 3.99 -13.53
C LEU A 204 18.25 3.22 -13.24
N LEU A 205 18.22 1.89 -13.17
CA LEU A 205 19.42 1.05 -12.99
C LEU A 205 20.43 1.22 -14.13
N ALA A 206 19.99 1.63 -15.31
CA ALA A 206 20.86 1.86 -16.46
C ALA A 206 21.62 3.20 -16.40
N ILE A 207 21.11 4.18 -15.65
CA ILE A 207 21.72 5.52 -15.50
C ILE A 207 23.00 5.40 -14.68
N ARG A 208 24.05 6.14 -15.09
CA ARG A 208 25.26 6.30 -14.29
C ARG A 208 25.02 7.29 -13.16
N THR A 209 25.22 6.86 -11.93
CA THR A 209 24.85 7.60 -10.73
C THR A 209 26.08 8.19 -10.05
N PRO A 210 26.17 9.52 -9.88
CA PRO A 210 27.21 10.11 -9.05
C PRO A 210 27.15 9.55 -7.61
N ARG A 211 28.31 9.21 -7.04
CA ARG A 211 28.40 8.66 -5.67
C ARG A 211 27.70 9.55 -4.62
N SER A 212 27.63 10.86 -4.83
CA SER A 212 26.98 11.80 -3.91
C SER A 212 25.46 11.64 -3.82
N VAL A 213 24.81 11.01 -4.81
CA VAL A 213 23.34 10.85 -4.87
C VAL A 213 22.89 9.39 -5.06
N SER A 214 23.81 8.44 -4.92
CA SER A 214 23.51 7.02 -5.13
C SER A 214 22.57 6.43 -4.10
N ALA A 215 22.58 6.94 -2.87
CA ALA A 215 21.64 6.52 -1.84
C ALA A 215 20.19 6.92 -2.21
N GLN A 216 19.99 8.17 -2.62
CA GLN A 216 18.68 8.70 -2.98
C GLN A 216 18.11 8.01 -4.23
N GLN A 217 18.94 7.70 -5.23
CA GLN A 217 18.48 6.91 -6.37
C GLN A 217 18.05 5.49 -5.96
N LEU A 218 18.79 4.88 -5.03
CA LEU A 218 18.46 3.56 -4.53
C LEU A 218 17.09 3.56 -3.82
N GLU A 219 16.80 4.58 -3.04
CA GLU A 219 15.51 4.77 -2.37
C GLU A 219 14.36 4.87 -3.37
N ILE A 220 14.52 5.63 -4.47
CA ILE A 220 13.52 5.69 -5.54
C ILE A 220 13.28 4.32 -6.17
N ILE A 221 14.35 3.59 -6.50
CA ILE A 221 14.25 2.27 -7.12
C ILE A 221 13.53 1.28 -6.20
N ASN A 222 13.87 1.29 -4.91
CA ASN A 222 13.23 0.43 -3.93
C ASN A 222 11.76 0.80 -3.68
N ALA A 223 11.43 2.10 -3.67
CA ALA A 223 10.05 2.56 -3.59
C ALA A 223 9.23 2.11 -4.81
N LEU A 224 9.77 2.25 -6.03
CA LEU A 224 9.13 1.74 -7.25
C LEU A 224 8.95 0.22 -7.22
N SER A 225 9.92 -0.52 -6.67
CA SER A 225 9.77 -1.97 -6.52
C SER A 225 8.69 -2.34 -5.49
N ALA A 226 8.53 -1.54 -4.43
CA ALA A 226 7.43 -1.68 -3.48
C ALA A 226 6.07 -1.40 -4.13
N MET A 227 5.98 -0.36 -4.97
CA MET A 227 4.77 -0.06 -5.74
C MET A 227 4.42 -1.18 -6.71
N GLU A 228 5.41 -1.76 -7.39
CA GLU A 228 5.21 -2.91 -8.29
C GLU A 228 4.66 -4.15 -7.56
N ALA A 229 5.25 -4.49 -6.41
CA ALA A 229 4.79 -5.61 -5.59
C ALA A 229 3.36 -5.37 -5.05
N ALA A 230 3.09 -4.16 -4.56
CA ALA A 230 1.78 -3.78 -4.06
C ALA A 230 0.71 -3.79 -5.17
N ALA A 231 1.00 -3.26 -6.36
CA ALA A 231 0.10 -3.31 -7.50
C ALA A 231 -0.18 -4.75 -7.96
N THR A 232 0.80 -5.64 -7.87
CA THR A 232 0.63 -7.07 -8.15
C THR A 232 -0.30 -7.73 -7.13
N ASP A 233 -0.22 -7.35 -5.86
CA ASP A 233 -1.13 -7.84 -4.82
C ASP A 233 -2.54 -7.26 -4.98
N LEU A 234 -2.68 -5.97 -5.32
CA LEU A 234 -3.96 -5.35 -5.65
C LEU A 234 -4.66 -6.08 -6.81
N GLN A 235 -3.91 -6.53 -7.81
CA GLN A 235 -4.46 -7.31 -8.92
C GLN A 235 -5.09 -8.63 -8.45
N ALA A 236 -4.67 -9.16 -7.30
CA ALA A 236 -5.23 -10.38 -6.72
C ALA A 236 -6.56 -10.17 -5.98
N LEU A 237 -7.06 -8.93 -5.82
CA LEU A 237 -8.34 -8.64 -5.13
C LEU A 237 -9.52 -9.49 -5.65
N GLY A 238 -9.55 -9.80 -6.95
CA GLY A 238 -10.62 -10.60 -7.56
C GLY A 238 -10.53 -12.11 -7.30
N SER A 239 -9.40 -12.61 -6.78
CA SER A 239 -9.14 -14.06 -6.58
C SER A 239 -8.67 -14.43 -5.17
N ASP A 240 -8.05 -13.49 -4.46
CA ASP A 240 -7.50 -13.67 -3.12
C ASP A 240 -7.62 -12.33 -2.37
N THR A 241 -8.78 -12.12 -1.73
CA THR A 241 -9.14 -10.85 -1.09
C THR A 241 -8.16 -10.44 0.01
N ILE A 242 -7.69 -11.40 0.83
CA ILE A 242 -6.71 -11.13 1.88
C ILE A 242 -5.39 -10.63 1.31
N ARG A 243 -4.92 -11.25 0.22
CA ARG A 243 -3.75 -10.76 -0.52
C ARG A 243 -3.98 -9.37 -1.10
N GLY A 244 -5.14 -9.14 -1.69
CA GLY A 244 -5.52 -7.84 -2.23
C GLY A 244 -5.56 -6.73 -1.18
N LEU A 245 -6.11 -7.02 0.00
CA LEU A 245 -6.16 -6.10 1.12
C LEU A 245 -4.77 -5.77 1.66
N ALA A 246 -3.88 -6.75 1.76
CA ALA A 246 -2.47 -6.52 2.08
C ALA A 246 -1.78 -5.62 1.02
N GLY A 247 -2.19 -5.74 -0.25
CA GLY A 247 -1.75 -4.87 -1.33
C GLY A 247 -2.14 -3.40 -1.13
N ILE A 248 -3.32 -3.10 -0.57
CA ILE A 248 -3.78 -1.72 -0.32
C ILE A 248 -2.89 -1.01 0.72
N SER A 249 -2.60 -1.68 1.83
CA SER A 249 -1.73 -1.12 2.88
C SER A 249 -0.29 -0.96 2.36
N ALA A 250 0.22 -1.97 1.66
CA ALA A 250 1.55 -1.92 1.04
C ALA A 250 1.68 -0.81 0.00
N HIS A 251 0.65 -0.58 -0.81
CA HIS A 251 0.63 0.49 -1.81
C HIS A 251 0.74 1.87 -1.16
N THR A 252 -0.02 2.11 -0.09
CA THR A 252 0.02 3.39 0.64
C THR A 252 1.41 3.67 1.23
N ALA A 253 2.03 2.65 1.82
CA ALA A 253 3.40 2.74 2.32
C ALA A 253 4.41 2.98 1.19
N ALA A 254 4.28 2.27 0.07
CA ALA A 254 5.16 2.40 -1.10
C ALA A 254 5.08 3.78 -1.75
N VAL A 255 3.88 4.34 -1.90
CA VAL A 255 3.66 5.71 -2.39
C VAL A 255 4.33 6.72 -1.48
N THR A 256 4.17 6.59 -0.17
CA THR A 256 4.81 7.48 0.81
C THR A 256 6.33 7.40 0.70
N ALA A 257 6.89 6.19 0.62
CA ALA A 257 8.32 5.99 0.41
C ALA A 257 8.81 6.63 -0.90
N MET A 258 8.02 6.58 -1.97
CA MET A 258 8.36 7.22 -3.25
C MET A 258 8.38 8.75 -3.14
N ILE A 259 7.38 9.37 -2.47
CA ILE A 259 7.35 10.82 -2.23
C ILE A 259 8.58 11.25 -1.42
N THR A 260 8.90 10.52 -0.34
CA THR A 260 10.07 10.79 0.49
C THR A 260 11.35 10.69 -0.33
N ALA A 261 11.55 9.60 -1.07
CA ALA A 261 12.75 9.40 -1.88
C ALA A 261 12.95 10.49 -2.95
N LEU A 262 11.87 10.95 -3.59
CA LEU A 262 11.93 12.05 -4.55
C LEU A 262 12.26 13.39 -3.88
N THR A 263 11.71 13.64 -2.69
CA THR A 263 11.99 14.85 -1.90
C THR A 263 13.44 14.88 -1.44
N ASP A 264 13.95 13.75 -0.96
CA ASP A 264 15.34 13.60 -0.52
C ASP A 264 16.31 13.73 -1.69
N MET A 265 15.97 13.18 -2.86
CA MET A 265 16.73 13.40 -4.09
C MET A 265 16.77 14.88 -4.50
N HIS A 266 15.63 15.57 -4.47
CA HIS A 266 15.56 16.99 -4.79
C HIS A 266 16.41 17.81 -3.81
N SER A 267 16.33 17.53 -2.51
CA SER A 267 17.15 18.18 -1.48
C SER A 267 18.64 17.93 -1.69
N ALA A 268 19.03 16.69 -2.00
CA ALA A 268 20.42 16.34 -2.27
C ALA A 268 20.98 17.06 -3.51
N LEU A 269 20.22 17.11 -4.61
CA LEU A 269 20.66 17.76 -5.84
C LEU A 269 20.76 19.28 -5.69
N THR A 270 19.77 19.91 -5.05
CA THR A 270 19.78 21.37 -4.79
C THR A 270 20.90 21.77 -3.85
N GLY A 271 21.19 20.97 -2.82
CA GLY A 271 22.33 21.16 -1.92
C GLY A 271 23.68 21.08 -2.63
N LEU A 272 23.77 20.34 -3.74
CA LEU A 272 24.96 20.22 -4.57
C LEU A 272 25.01 21.23 -5.73
N GLY A 273 24.03 22.15 -5.83
CA GLY A 273 23.98 23.19 -6.85
C GLY A 273 23.47 22.72 -8.23
N ALA A 274 22.87 21.52 -8.31
CA ALA A 274 22.19 21.05 -9.51
C ALA A 274 20.69 21.36 -9.44
N SER A 275 20.09 21.70 -10.59
CA SER A 275 18.63 21.82 -10.64
C SER A 275 18.00 20.45 -10.88
N PHE A 276 16.99 20.15 -10.08
CA PHE A 276 16.09 19.03 -10.28
C PHE A 276 14.69 19.60 -10.35
N ASP A 277 14.30 20.00 -11.56
CA ASP A 277 12.96 20.50 -11.81
C ASP A 277 12.06 19.30 -12.07
N PHE A 278 11.21 19.02 -11.09
CA PHE A 278 10.16 18.03 -11.23
C PHE A 278 8.88 18.80 -11.53
N ASP A 279 8.26 18.53 -12.66
CA ASP A 279 6.91 19.03 -12.89
C ASP A 279 6.01 18.49 -11.75
N GLN A 280 5.61 19.39 -10.85
CA GLN A 280 4.73 19.08 -9.71
C GLN A 280 3.41 18.44 -10.17
N SER A 281 3.04 18.59 -11.45
CA SER A 281 1.91 17.87 -12.03
C SER A 281 2.16 16.36 -12.12
N VAL A 282 3.40 15.90 -12.31
CA VAL A 282 3.81 14.48 -12.36
C VAL A 282 3.64 13.84 -10.99
N LEU A 283 4.15 14.50 -9.95
CA LEU A 283 3.95 14.06 -8.55
C LEU A 283 2.46 13.98 -8.22
N ASN A 284 1.69 15.02 -8.58
CA ASN A 284 0.25 15.03 -8.35
C ASN A 284 -0.53 13.98 -9.18
N THR A 285 -0.03 13.57 -10.35
CA THR A 285 -0.66 12.51 -11.17
C THR A 285 -0.28 11.10 -10.72
N MET A 286 0.82 10.94 -9.99
CA MET A 286 1.14 9.68 -9.31
C MET A 286 0.35 9.50 -8.00
N LEU A 287 -0.21 10.58 -7.44
CA LEU A 287 -0.90 10.61 -6.14
C LEU A 287 -2.43 10.73 -6.20
N ARG A 288 -2.97 11.10 -7.36
CA ARG A 288 -4.42 11.17 -7.64
C ARG A 288 -4.73 10.16 -8.70
#